data_AF-A0AAN6D535-F1
#
_entry.id   AF-A0AAN6D535-F1
#
_cell.length_a   1.000
_cell.length_b   1.000
_cell.length_c   1.000
_cell.angle_alpha   90.00
_cell.angle_beta   90.00
_cell.angle_gamma   90.00
#
_symmetry.space_group_name_H-M   'P 1'
#
loop_
_entity.id
_entity.type
_entity.pdbx_description
1 polymer ?
#
loop_
_entity_poly.entity_id
_entity_poly.type
_entity_poly.pdbx_seq_one_letter_code
_entity_poly.pdbx_strand_id
1 'polypeptide(L)'
;MSRRDVSYIQSRLDALQEVDVRLVSMLDNLSTTLGLLKSHKEAGVANEAEFKNAASGFYAELSRAAVSLSKEVKIINNKVTSQTGELDLLPVQINKKSVWVNDAKLREEIQHLDQLADFKNIEVPPDEPERPEGSPQDDKKIPETIDLDAIDMSDANT
;
A
#
# COMPACT_ATOMS: atom_id res chain seq x y z
N MET A 1 -3.65 -10.81 -7.77
CA MET A 1 -4.74 -10.88 -6.77
C MET A 1 -5.81 -11.81 -7.28
N SER A 2 -6.17 -12.82 -6.51
CA SER A 2 -7.25 -13.76 -6.85
C SER A 2 -8.59 -13.03 -6.79
N ARG A 3 -9.58 -13.45 -7.59
CA ARG A 3 -10.95 -12.88 -7.58
C ARG A 3 -11.60 -12.93 -6.17
N ARG A 4 -11.19 -13.90 -5.36
CA ARG A 4 -11.59 -14.06 -3.95
C ARG A 4 -11.08 -12.92 -3.07
N ASP A 5 -9.87 -12.43 -3.35
CA ASP A 5 -9.21 -11.37 -2.57
C ASP A 5 -9.94 -10.04 -2.75
N VAL A 6 -10.29 -9.71 -4.00
CA VAL A 6 -11.05 -8.50 -4.34
C VAL A 6 -12.42 -8.51 -3.69
N SER A 7 -13.12 -9.65 -3.72
CA SER A 7 -14.43 -9.80 -3.07
C SER A 7 -14.35 -9.66 -1.56
N TYR A 8 -13.28 -10.16 -0.93
CA TYR A 8 -13.08 -10.02 0.51
C TYR A 8 -12.79 -8.56 0.89
N ILE A 9 -11.90 -7.88 0.16
CA ILE A 9 -11.60 -6.45 0.38
C ILE A 9 -12.88 -5.63 0.26
N GLN A 10 -13.69 -5.86 -0.77
CA GLN A 10 -14.94 -5.13 -0.96
C GLN A 10 -15.89 -5.36 0.21
N SER A 11 -16.09 -6.62 0.63
CA SER A 11 -16.95 -6.92 1.80
C SER A 11 -16.46 -6.24 3.09
N ARG A 12 -15.15 -6.07 3.28
CA ARG A 12 -14.61 -5.35 4.44
C ARG A 12 -14.78 -3.83 4.31
N LEU A 13 -14.62 -3.29 3.11
CA LEU A 13 -14.87 -1.87 2.83
C LEU A 13 -16.35 -1.53 3.05
N ASP A 14 -17.26 -2.40 2.61
CA ASP A 14 -18.70 -2.27 2.83
C ASP A 14 -19.04 -2.32 4.33
N ALA A 15 -18.39 -3.21 5.10
CA ALA A 15 -18.55 -3.29 6.55
C ALA A 15 -18.02 -2.03 7.27
N LEU A 16 -16.93 -1.42 6.78
CA LEU A 16 -16.42 -0.17 7.31
C LEU A 16 -17.34 1.00 6.98
N GLN A 17 -17.89 1.05 5.76
CA GLN A 17 -18.89 2.03 5.36
C GLN A 17 -20.15 1.91 6.22
N GLU A 18 -20.56 0.69 6.59
CA GLU A 18 -21.68 0.48 7.51
C GLU A 18 -21.40 1.11 8.90
N VAL A 19 -20.16 1.05 9.38
CA VAL A 19 -19.77 1.74 10.62
C VAL A 19 -19.88 3.26 10.46
N ASP A 20 -19.44 3.81 9.34
CA ASP A 20 -19.54 5.26 9.08
C ASP A 20 -21.00 5.73 9.03
N VAL A 21 -21.88 4.99 8.37
CA VAL A 21 -23.34 5.29 8.35
C VAL A 21 -23.93 5.26 9.76
N ARG A 22 -23.49 4.32 10.61
CA ARG A 22 -23.92 4.26 12.02
C ARG A 22 -23.39 5.44 12.84
N LEU A 23 -22.17 5.90 12.59
CA LEU A 23 -21.64 7.09 13.24
C LEU A 23 -22.43 8.36 12.88
N VAL A 24 -22.86 8.49 11.61
CA VAL A 24 -23.75 9.58 11.19
C VAL A 24 -25.11 9.47 11.88
N SER A 25 -25.71 8.28 11.93
CA SER A 25 -26.96 8.02 12.65
C SER A 25 -26.87 8.33 14.15
N MET A 26 -25.75 7.96 14.79
CA MET A 26 -25.45 8.33 16.18
C MET A 26 -25.44 9.85 16.36
N LEU A 27 -24.83 10.59 15.43
CA LEU A 27 -24.78 12.05 15.48
C LEU A 27 -26.17 12.68 15.33
N ASP A 28 -27.03 12.11 14.48
CA ASP A 28 -28.41 12.54 14.29
C ASP A 28 -29.27 12.27 15.55
N ASN A 29 -29.08 11.12 16.19
CA ASN A 29 -29.70 10.79 17.47
C ASN A 29 -29.25 11.75 18.59
N LEU A 30 -27.97 12.15 18.61
CA LEU A 30 -27.46 13.14 19.56
C LEU A 30 -28.07 14.52 19.33
N SER A 31 -28.16 14.95 18.06
CA SER A 31 -28.81 16.20 17.67
C SER A 31 -30.27 16.23 18.13
N THR A 32 -31.01 15.14 17.89
CA THR A 32 -32.39 14.97 18.33
C THR A 32 -32.51 15.01 19.87
N THR A 33 -31.61 14.31 20.58
CA THR A 33 -31.57 14.29 22.05
C THR A 33 -31.31 15.68 22.63
N LEU A 34 -30.41 16.46 22.02
CA LEU A 34 -30.11 17.83 22.43
C LEU A 34 -31.29 18.78 22.14
N GLY A 35 -31.95 18.61 21.00
CA GLY A 35 -33.19 19.33 20.68
C GLY A 35 -34.30 19.08 21.70
N LEU A 36 -34.49 17.80 22.07
CA LEU A 36 -35.45 17.40 23.10
C LEU A 36 -35.07 17.99 24.46
N LEU A 37 -33.80 17.96 24.87
CA LEU A 37 -33.34 18.56 26.12
C LEU A 37 -33.59 20.07 26.17
N LYS A 38 -33.31 20.78 25.07
CA LYS A 38 -33.58 22.22 24.97
C LYS A 38 -35.08 22.51 25.09
N SER A 39 -35.91 21.75 24.37
CA SER A 39 -37.36 21.89 24.44
C SER A 39 -37.90 21.59 25.84
N HIS A 40 -37.33 20.60 26.55
CA HIS A 40 -37.70 20.26 27.91
C HIS A 40 -37.37 21.39 28.90
N LYS A 41 -36.20 22.02 28.75
CA LYS A 41 -35.77 23.17 29.55
C LYS A 41 -36.63 24.41 29.31
N GLU A 42 -37.14 24.61 28.10
CA GLU A 42 -37.93 25.78 27.71
C GLU A 42 -39.44 25.61 27.98
N ALA A 43 -40.01 24.42 27.77
CA ALA A 43 -41.46 24.19 27.82
C ALA A 43 -41.97 23.49 29.09
N GLY A 44 -41.08 22.87 29.88
CA GLY A 44 -41.46 22.14 31.09
C GLY A 44 -42.25 20.85 30.81
N VAL A 45 -41.60 19.71 31.03
CA VAL A 45 -42.21 18.37 31.27
C VAL A 45 -42.84 17.64 30.07
N ALA A 46 -42.96 18.21 28.87
CA ALA A 46 -43.22 17.40 27.69
C ALA A 46 -41.91 16.67 27.27
N ASN A 47 -41.95 15.36 27.04
CA ASN A 47 -40.93 14.56 26.31
C ASN A 47 -39.79 13.89 27.12
N GLU A 48 -39.93 13.66 28.44
CA GLU A 48 -38.91 12.90 29.20
C GLU A 48 -38.74 11.45 28.67
N ALA A 49 -39.83 10.79 28.29
CA ALA A 49 -39.78 9.44 27.72
C ALA A 49 -39.09 9.41 26.36
N GLU A 50 -39.36 10.40 25.50
CA GLU A 50 -38.71 10.53 24.19
C GLU A 50 -37.22 10.87 24.33
N PHE A 51 -36.87 11.73 25.29
CA PHE A 51 -35.48 12.03 25.61
C PHE A 51 -34.74 10.77 26.09
N LYS A 52 -35.34 10.00 27.00
CA LYS A 52 -34.76 8.74 27.49
C LYS A 52 -34.56 7.73 26.36
N ASN A 53 -35.53 7.61 25.47
CA ASN A 53 -35.44 6.75 24.30
C ASN A 53 -34.33 7.22 23.33
N ALA A 54 -34.29 8.51 22.99
CA ALA A 54 -33.27 9.09 22.11
C ALA A 54 -31.85 8.96 22.70
N ALA A 55 -31.68 9.23 24.00
CA ALA A 55 -30.42 9.05 24.70
C ALA A 55 -29.99 7.57 24.75
N SER A 56 -30.93 6.65 25.02
CA SER A 56 -30.63 5.21 25.00
C SER A 56 -30.22 4.73 23.60
N GLY A 57 -30.88 5.23 22.55
CA GLY A 57 -30.54 4.96 21.15
C GLY A 57 -29.15 5.47 20.79
N PHE A 58 -28.80 6.68 21.21
CA PHE A 58 -27.46 7.24 21.06
C PHE A 58 -26.37 6.34 21.66
N TYR A 59 -26.50 5.95 22.94
CA TYR A 59 -25.51 5.11 23.60
C TYR A 59 -25.45 3.69 23.01
N ALA A 60 -26.59 3.15 22.57
CA ALA A 60 -26.66 1.84 21.91
C ALA A 60 -25.93 1.86 20.56
N GLU A 61 -26.17 2.89 19.73
CA GLU A 61 -25.50 3.05 18.44
C GLU A 61 -24.00 3.33 18.61
N LEU A 62 -23.60 4.15 19.60
CA LEU A 62 -22.20 4.35 19.95
C LEU A 62 -21.50 3.03 20.32
N SER A 63 -22.13 2.24 21.20
CA SER A 63 -21.57 0.95 21.62
C SER A 63 -21.41 0.01 20.43
N ARG A 64 -22.42 -0.09 19.57
CA ARG A 64 -22.39 -0.91 18.37
C ARG A 64 -21.33 -0.45 17.38
N ALA A 65 -21.21 0.85 17.12
CA ALA A 65 -20.20 1.42 16.23
C ALA A 65 -18.78 1.16 16.76
N ALA A 66 -18.54 1.43 18.05
CA ALA A 66 -17.23 1.23 18.68
C ALA A 66 -16.81 -0.26 18.68
N VAL A 67 -17.74 -1.17 18.97
CA VAL A 67 -17.48 -2.62 18.93
C VAL A 67 -17.25 -3.09 17.49
N SER A 68 -18.02 -2.60 16.52
CA SER A 68 -17.86 -2.98 15.11
C SER A 68 -16.52 -2.50 14.54
N LEU A 69 -16.15 -1.25 14.81
CA LEU A 69 -14.84 -0.72 14.45
C LEU A 69 -13.70 -1.52 15.11
N SER A 70 -13.82 -1.82 16.41
CA SER A 70 -12.82 -2.61 17.12
C SER A 70 -12.66 -4.02 16.56
N LYS A 71 -13.75 -4.64 16.09
CA LYS A 71 -13.72 -5.94 15.42
C LYS A 71 -13.03 -5.84 14.07
N GLU A 72 -13.38 -4.86 13.24
CA GLU A 72 -12.75 -4.67 11.93
C GLU A 72 -11.26 -4.37 12.06
N VAL A 73 -10.84 -3.52 13.00
CA VAL A 73 -9.41 -3.26 13.30
C VAL A 73 -8.69 -4.55 13.71
N LYS A 74 -9.30 -5.40 14.56
CA LYS A 74 -8.72 -6.69 14.92
C LYS A 74 -8.61 -7.64 13.72
N ILE A 75 -9.63 -7.69 12.87
CA ILE A 75 -9.64 -8.54 11.66
C ILE A 75 -8.54 -8.10 10.69
N ILE A 76 -8.40 -6.79 10.46
CA ILE A 76 -7.34 -6.22 9.62
C ILE A 76 -5.97 -6.54 10.23
N ASN A 77 -5.79 -6.30 11.53
CA ASN A 77 -4.50 -6.56 12.21
C ASN A 77 -4.11 -8.05 12.20
N ASN A 78 -5.08 -8.95 12.41
CA ASN A 78 -4.85 -10.40 12.35
C ASN A 78 -4.42 -10.87 10.96
N LYS A 79 -4.91 -10.21 9.89
CA LYS A 79 -4.53 -10.52 8.51
C LYS A 79 -3.21 -9.88 8.09
N VAL A 80 -2.82 -8.76 8.68
CA VAL A 80 -1.49 -8.14 8.50
C VAL A 80 -0.38 -8.91 9.23
N THR A 81 -0.71 -9.65 10.30
CA THR A 81 0.28 -10.36 11.14
C THR A 81 0.40 -11.86 10.81
N SER A 82 -0.42 -12.41 9.91
CA SER A 82 -0.31 -13.82 9.52
C SER A 82 0.92 -14.04 8.63
N GLN A 83 2.08 -14.18 9.28
CA GLN A 83 3.39 -14.56 8.70
C GLN A 83 3.39 -15.94 8.03
N THR A 84 2.28 -16.66 8.01
CA THR A 84 2.11 -17.96 7.36
C THR A 84 1.59 -17.76 5.93
N GLY A 85 2.40 -17.15 5.07
CA GLY A 85 2.49 -17.30 3.60
C GLY A 85 1.26 -17.44 2.69
N GLU A 86 0.03 -17.42 3.20
CA GLU A 86 -1.15 -17.88 2.45
C GLU A 86 -1.97 -16.72 1.90
N LEU A 87 -1.98 -15.54 2.53
CA LEU A 87 -2.65 -14.37 1.97
C LEU A 87 -2.32 -13.05 2.68
N ASP A 88 -1.22 -12.40 2.29
CA ASP A 88 -0.91 -11.02 2.70
C ASP A 88 -1.75 -10.05 1.86
N LEU A 89 -3.01 -9.85 2.27
CA LEU A 89 -4.00 -9.12 1.45
C LEU A 89 -3.74 -7.61 1.40
N LEU A 90 -3.02 -7.07 2.38
CA LEU A 90 -2.74 -5.65 2.52
C LEU A 90 -1.23 -5.44 2.75
N PRO A 91 -0.56 -4.64 1.91
CA PRO A 91 0.86 -4.34 2.12
C PRO A 91 1.05 -3.64 3.47
N VAL A 92 1.90 -4.24 4.31
CA VAL A 92 2.23 -3.74 5.66
C VAL A 92 2.84 -2.35 5.55
N GLN A 93 2.21 -1.35 6.21
CA GLN A 93 2.65 0.05 6.34
C GLN A 93 3.68 0.52 5.30
N ILE A 94 3.21 0.88 4.11
CA ILE A 94 4.05 1.55 3.14
C ILE A 94 3.36 2.86 2.79
N ASN A 95 4.05 3.97 3.05
CA ASN A 95 3.85 5.21 2.29
C ASN A 95 3.49 4.84 0.87
N LYS A 96 2.38 5.37 0.33
CA LYS A 96 1.81 5.00 -0.97
C LYS A 96 2.86 5.21 -2.08
N LYS A 97 3.74 4.23 -2.28
CA LYS A 97 4.82 4.30 -3.27
C LYS A 97 4.18 4.15 -4.65
N SER A 98 4.77 4.83 -5.62
CA SER A 98 4.31 4.82 -7.01
C SER A 98 4.51 3.45 -7.65
N VAL A 99 3.54 2.54 -7.48
CA VAL A 99 3.53 1.21 -8.12
C VAL A 99 3.65 1.32 -9.64
N TRP A 100 3.09 2.40 -10.22
CA TRP A 100 3.16 2.68 -11.65
C TRP A 100 4.58 2.83 -12.20
N VAL A 101 5.51 3.36 -11.40
CA VAL A 101 6.93 3.53 -11.82
C VAL A 101 7.61 2.16 -11.92
N ASN A 102 7.29 1.26 -11.00
CA ASN A 102 7.86 -0.09 -11.01
C ASN A 102 7.31 -0.90 -12.19
N ASP A 103 6.00 -0.83 -12.42
CA ASP A 103 5.36 -1.49 -13.57
C ASP A 103 5.89 -0.96 -14.90
N ALA A 104 6.15 0.35 -15.01
CA ALA A 104 6.73 0.94 -16.21
C ALA A 104 8.14 0.41 -16.48
N LYS A 105 9.01 0.38 -15.46
CA LYS A 105 10.37 -0.18 -15.59
C LYS A 105 10.37 -1.67 -15.91
N LEU A 106 9.49 -2.44 -15.28
CA LEU A 106 9.38 -3.86 -15.55
C LEU A 106 8.91 -4.13 -16.98
N ARG A 107 7.96 -3.34 -17.50
CA ARG A 107 7.50 -3.43 -18.89
C ARG A 107 8.61 -3.06 -19.88
N GLU A 108 9.41 -2.05 -19.57
CA GLU A 108 10.58 -1.66 -20.36
C GLU A 108 11.63 -2.77 -20.41
N GLU A 109 11.93 -3.40 -19.27
CA GLU A 109 12.86 -4.54 -19.19
C GLU A 109 12.35 -5.75 -19.98
N ILE A 110 11.06 -6.08 -19.86
CA ILE A 110 10.44 -7.14 -20.66
C ILE A 110 10.52 -6.81 -22.15
N GLN A 111 10.30 -5.56 -22.54
CA GLN A 111 10.38 -5.13 -23.93
C GLN A 111 11.81 -5.24 -24.49
N HIS A 112 12.83 -4.91 -23.68
CA HIS A 112 14.23 -5.09 -24.06
C HIS A 112 14.61 -6.58 -24.19
N LEU A 113 14.09 -7.43 -23.30
CA LEU A 113 14.28 -8.87 -23.38
C LEU A 113 13.60 -9.49 -24.60
N ASP A 114 12.40 -9.03 -24.97
CA ASP A 114 11.66 -9.47 -26.14
C ASP A 114 12.40 -9.11 -27.43
N GLN A 115 12.90 -7.87 -27.52
CA GLN A 115 13.75 -7.43 -28.62
C GLN A 115 15.01 -8.30 -28.75
N LEU A 116 15.71 -8.57 -27.64
CA LEU A 116 16.91 -9.44 -27.64
C LEU A 116 16.60 -10.91 -27.99
N ALA A 117 15.42 -11.41 -27.61
CA ALA A 117 14.97 -12.74 -27.98
C ALA A 117 14.63 -12.82 -29.48
N ASP A 118 14.03 -11.78 -30.05
CA ASP A 118 13.76 -11.65 -31.48
C ASP A 118 15.06 -11.56 -32.31
N PHE A 119 16.09 -10.87 -31.80
CA PHE A 119 17.42 -10.84 -32.43
C PHE A 119 18.15 -12.20 -32.42
N LYS A 120 17.73 -13.16 -31.58
CA LYS A 120 18.32 -14.50 -31.52
C LYS A 120 17.85 -15.43 -32.65
N ASN A 121 16.87 -15.00 -33.45
CA ASN A 121 16.36 -15.72 -34.62
C ASN A 121 16.98 -15.24 -35.96
N ILE A 122 18.05 -14.44 -35.92
CA ILE A 122 18.81 -14.13 -37.13
C ILE A 122 19.80 -15.28 -37.36
N GLU A 123 19.48 -16.10 -38.36
CA GLU A 123 20.34 -17.15 -38.90
C GLU A 123 21.75 -16.59 -39.14
N VAL A 124 22.72 -17.21 -38.45
CA VAL A 124 24.15 -17.08 -38.77
C VAL A 124 24.36 -17.63 -40.18
N PRO A 125 24.81 -16.81 -41.16
CA PRO A 125 25.16 -17.33 -42.48
C PRO A 125 26.39 -18.25 -42.38
N PRO A 126 26.45 -19.32 -43.20
CA PRO A 126 27.40 -20.41 -43.04
C PRO A 126 28.84 -20.02 -43.37
N ASP A 127 29.76 -20.56 -42.58
CA ASP A 127 31.22 -20.53 -42.75
C ASP A 127 31.69 -21.09 -44.10
N GLU A 128 32.81 -20.55 -44.62
CA GLU A 128 34.03 -21.27 -45.12
C GLU A 128 34.98 -20.32 -45.90
N PRO A 129 36.30 -20.60 -46.08
CA PRO A 129 37.23 -21.47 -45.34
C PRO A 129 38.60 -20.80 -44.95
N GLU A 130 39.36 -21.48 -44.09
CA GLU A 130 40.75 -21.18 -43.62
C GLU A 130 41.78 -21.01 -44.77
N ARG A 131 42.85 -20.18 -44.72
CA ARG A 131 44.14 -20.24 -43.95
C ARG A 131 45.16 -19.26 -44.64
N PRO A 132 46.43 -19.01 -44.21
CA PRO A 132 47.14 -19.32 -42.95
C PRO A 132 47.97 -18.15 -42.31
N GLU A 133 48.28 -18.34 -41.03
CA GLU A 133 49.42 -17.94 -40.15
C GLU A 133 50.28 -16.67 -40.34
N GLY A 134 50.59 -16.00 -39.21
CA GLY A 134 51.57 -14.92 -39.14
C GLY A 134 51.92 -14.24 -37.80
N SER A 135 51.93 -14.94 -36.65
CA SER A 135 52.80 -14.69 -35.44
C SER A 135 52.67 -13.34 -34.64
N PRO A 136 53.36 -13.13 -33.47
CA PRO A 136 52.71 -12.91 -32.16
C PRO A 136 53.18 -11.62 -31.41
N GLN A 137 52.76 -11.47 -30.13
CA GLN A 137 53.18 -10.50 -29.10
C GLN A 137 52.35 -9.19 -29.04
N ASP A 138 51.94 -8.63 -27.90
CA ASP A 138 52.53 -8.62 -26.56
C ASP A 138 51.47 -8.27 -25.48
N ASP A 139 51.71 -8.78 -24.27
CA ASP A 139 51.04 -8.48 -23.01
C ASP A 139 51.01 -6.97 -22.69
N LYS A 140 49.85 -6.43 -22.26
CA LYS A 140 49.84 -5.31 -21.28
C LYS A 140 48.77 -5.48 -20.21
N LYS A 141 49.30 -5.84 -19.03
CA LYS A 141 48.79 -5.74 -17.66
C LYS A 141 47.88 -4.52 -17.38
N ILE A 142 46.86 -4.84 -16.57
CA ILE A 142 46.08 -3.96 -15.68
C ILE A 142 47.01 -3.24 -14.70
N PRO A 143 46.72 -2.00 -14.28
CA PRO A 143 47.13 -1.52 -12.97
C PRO A 143 45.95 -1.48 -11.99
N GLU A 144 46.16 -2.17 -10.87
CA GLU A 144 45.42 -2.11 -9.61
C GLU A 144 45.54 -0.74 -8.93
N THR A 145 44.49 -0.42 -8.15
CA THR A 145 44.46 0.40 -6.92
C THR A 145 45.04 1.82 -6.94
N ILE A 146 44.14 2.79 -6.75
CA ILE A 146 44.45 4.16 -6.33
C ILE A 146 44.69 4.13 -4.82
N ASP A 147 45.92 4.46 -4.39
CA ASP A 147 46.26 4.72 -2.98
C ASP A 147 45.54 5.98 -2.48
N LEU A 148 44.81 5.84 -1.37
CA LEU A 148 43.94 6.86 -0.78
C LEU A 148 44.61 7.78 0.25
N ASP A 149 45.94 7.71 0.40
CA ASP A 149 46.69 8.43 1.45
C ASP A 149 47.46 9.68 0.96
N ALA A 150 47.10 10.23 -0.22
CA ALA A 150 47.75 11.42 -0.78
C ALA A 150 46.81 12.63 -0.96
N ILE A 151 45.73 12.74 -0.17
CA ILE A 151 44.93 13.97 -0.10
C ILE A 151 45.54 14.84 1.01
N ASP A 152 46.54 15.64 0.63
CA ASP A 152 47.05 16.72 1.45
C ASP A 152 45.99 17.83 1.55
N MET A 153 45.31 17.92 2.70
CA MET A 153 44.47 19.06 3.05
C MET A 153 45.37 20.21 3.54
N SER A 154 46.15 20.78 2.64
CA SER A 154 46.84 22.04 2.85
C SER A 154 46.81 22.90 1.60
N ASP A 155 45.62 23.22 1.12
CA ASP A 155 45.41 24.48 0.42
C ASP A 155 44.08 25.06 0.85
N ALA A 156 44.21 25.83 1.92
CA ALA A 156 43.24 26.79 2.36
C ALA A 156 43.17 27.95 1.35
N ASN A 157 41.97 28.52 1.24
CA ASN A 157 41.79 29.96 1.29
C ASN A 157 42.35 30.77 0.09
N THR A 158 41.49 31.01 -0.90
CA THR A 158 41.30 32.33 -1.50
C THR A 158 39.86 32.47 -1.96
#